data_AF-A0A8C6XD96-F1
#
_entry.id   AF-A0A8C6XD96-F1
#
_cell.length_a   1.000
_cell.length_b   1.000
_cell.length_c   1.000
_cell.angle_alpha   90.00
_cell.angle_beta   90.00
_cell.angle_gamma   90.00
#
_symmetry.space_group_name_H-M   'P 1'
#
loop_
_entity.id
_entity.type
_entity.pdbx_description
1 polymer ?
#
loop_
_entity_poly.entity_id
_entity_poly.type
_entity_poly.pdbx_seq_one_letter_code
_entity_poly.pdbx_strand_id
1 'polypeptide(L)'
;LMQRTLEVMNKVYAVVLIDSKHHMKHQTQGNSEVQTWIWKHCQEWVLNSKPIDKSVGYLGKTDCPIVSTRSEKYNMAPSSSLQSIFKYLKNALKGTKDNFSRSPIATRSKNSMKKKLRIYVFHSFLSEKNCI
;
A
#
# COMPACT_ATOMS: atom_id res chain seq x y z
N LEU A 1 22.08 -2.28 -1.07
CA LEU A 1 20.75 -1.77 -0.65
C LEU A 1 19.92 -1.36 -1.88
N MET A 2 20.43 -0.49 -2.75
CA MET A 2 19.70 0.04 -3.93
C MET A 2 19.11 -1.01 -4.88
N GLN A 3 19.81 -2.13 -5.16
CA GLN A 3 19.28 -3.16 -6.05
C GLN A 3 17.97 -3.79 -5.53
N ARG A 4 17.87 -4.02 -4.22
CA ARG A 4 16.66 -4.58 -3.60
C ARG A 4 15.52 -3.58 -3.62
N THR A 5 15.80 -2.31 -3.35
CA THR A 5 14.83 -1.22 -3.41
C THR A 5 14.22 -1.09 -4.80
N LEU A 6 15.06 -1.08 -5.84
CA LEU A 6 14.61 -1.03 -7.23
C LEU A 6 13.77 -2.26 -7.62
N GLU A 7 14.18 -3.45 -7.19
CA GLU A 7 13.39 -4.67 -7.42
C GLU A 7 12.01 -4.61 -6.78
N VAL A 8 11.89 -4.08 -5.57
CA VAL A 8 10.60 -3.89 -4.90
C VAL A 8 9.76 -2.87 -5.65
N MET A 9 10.33 -1.72 -5.99
CA MET A 9 9.64 -0.65 -6.73
C MET A 9 9.09 -1.13 -8.08
N ASN A 10 9.81 -2.05 -8.74
CA ASN A 10 9.39 -2.64 -10.02
C ASN A 10 8.30 -3.71 -9.90
N LYS A 11 8.16 -4.36 -8.73
CA LYS A 11 7.24 -5.50 -8.53
C LYS A 11 5.99 -5.12 -7.74
N VAL A 12 6.07 -4.07 -6.92
CA VAL A 12 4.99 -3.62 -6.04
C VAL A 12 4.24 -2.47 -6.68
N TYR A 13 2.94 -2.68 -6.89
CA TYR A 13 2.08 -1.70 -7.56
C TYR A 13 1.29 -0.82 -6.59
N ALA A 14 1.03 -1.34 -5.39
CA ALA A 14 0.29 -0.64 -4.35
C ALA A 14 0.67 -1.21 -2.98
N VAL A 15 0.71 -0.35 -1.98
CA VAL A 15 0.98 -0.66 -0.58
C VAL A 15 -0.13 -0.04 0.25
N VAL A 16 -0.67 -0.83 1.17
CA VAL A 16 -1.75 -0.41 2.06
C VAL A 16 -1.22 -0.43 3.47
N LEU A 17 -1.35 0.70 4.16
CA LEU A 17 -0.98 0.87 5.56
C LEU A 17 -2.25 1.10 6.38
N ILE A 18 -2.32 0.52 7.57
CA ILE A 18 -3.46 0.69 8.48
C ILE A 18 -2.89 1.09 9.84
N ASP A 19 -3.19 2.33 10.24
CA ASP A 19 -2.79 2.94 11.52
C ASP A 19 -1.30 2.73 11.84
N SER A 20 -0.41 3.02 10.86
CA SER A 20 1.01 2.77 11.00
C SER A 20 1.63 3.82 11.92
N LYS A 21 2.29 3.37 12.97
CA LYS A 21 3.06 4.26 13.88
C LYS A 21 4.44 4.63 13.34
N HIS A 22 4.86 4.03 12.23
CA HIS A 22 6.18 4.24 11.66
C HIS A 22 6.15 5.33 10.59
N HIS A 23 6.84 6.45 10.85
CA HIS A 23 7.06 7.49 9.86
C HIS A 23 8.03 7.00 8.77
N MET A 24 7.59 7.00 7.52
CA MET A 24 8.38 6.50 6.39
C MET A 24 9.53 7.46 6.03
N LYS A 25 9.43 8.72 6.42
CA LYS A 25 10.41 9.78 6.14
C LYS A 25 11.81 9.46 6.65
N HIS A 26 11.91 8.82 7.81
CA HIS A 26 13.19 8.40 8.38
C HIS A 26 13.77 7.17 7.66
N GLN A 27 12.94 6.42 6.96
CA GLN A 27 13.35 5.19 6.29
C GLN A 27 13.90 5.47 4.90
N THR A 28 13.51 6.56 4.23
CA THR A 28 14.01 6.84 2.87
C THR A 28 15.43 7.37 2.83
N GLN A 29 16.06 7.69 3.98
CA GLN A 29 17.44 8.20 4.09
C GLN A 29 17.76 9.37 3.12
N GLY A 30 16.76 10.21 2.80
CA GLY A 30 16.92 11.32 1.84
C GLY A 30 16.84 10.96 0.36
N ASN A 31 16.57 9.71 -0.02
CA ASN A 31 16.35 9.31 -1.42
C ASN A 31 15.00 9.83 -1.95
N SER A 32 15.04 10.81 -2.85
CA SER A 32 13.87 11.46 -3.44
C SER A 32 13.06 10.55 -4.38
N GLU A 33 13.71 9.61 -5.06
CA GLU A 33 13.05 8.63 -5.93
C GLU A 33 12.17 7.70 -5.11
N VAL A 34 12.71 7.19 -4.00
CA VAL A 34 11.97 6.32 -3.06
C VAL A 34 10.81 7.09 -2.41
N GLN A 35 11.01 8.36 -2.03
CA GLN A 35 9.93 9.19 -1.51
C GLN A 35 8.79 9.38 -2.52
N THR A 36 9.13 9.65 -3.78
CA THR A 36 8.15 9.83 -4.86
C THR A 36 7.38 8.53 -5.11
N TRP A 37 8.09 7.39 -5.08
CA TRP A 37 7.47 6.09 -5.22
C TRP A 37 6.51 5.78 -4.06
N ILE A 38 6.91 6.05 -2.83
CA ILE A 38 6.05 5.90 -1.64
C ILE A 38 4.80 6.76 -1.77
N TRP A 39 4.95 8.04 -2.14
CA TRP A 39 3.81 8.94 -2.27
C TRP A 39 2.80 8.45 -3.32
N LYS A 40 3.28 7.82 -4.40
CA LYS A 40 2.45 7.33 -5.50
C LYS A 40 1.80 5.98 -5.22
N HIS A 41 2.52 5.08 -4.56
CA HIS A 41 2.14 3.67 -4.45
C HIS A 41 1.66 3.28 -3.05
N CYS A 42 1.85 4.11 -2.03
CA CYS A 42 1.34 3.86 -0.69
C CYS A 42 0.09 4.69 -0.41
N GLN A 43 -0.83 4.11 0.34
CA GLN A 43 -1.93 4.85 0.95
C GLN A 43 -2.17 4.33 2.36
N GLU A 44 -2.35 5.25 3.30
CA GLU A 44 -2.55 4.93 4.70
C GLU A 44 -3.99 5.21 5.16
N TRP A 45 -4.55 4.25 5.87
CA TRP A 45 -5.84 4.34 6.55
C TRP A 45 -5.59 4.53 8.05
N VAL A 46 -5.83 5.73 8.57
CA VAL A 46 -5.63 6.05 9.99
C VAL A 46 -6.94 6.00 10.78
N LEU A 47 -6.82 5.78 12.09
CA LEU A 47 -7.93 5.92 13.02
C LEU A 47 -8.43 7.36 13.05
N ASN A 48 -9.69 7.56 12.67
CA ASN A 48 -10.30 8.87 12.63
C ASN A 48 -11.83 8.75 12.54
N SER A 49 -12.55 9.67 13.19
CA SER A 49 -14.01 9.77 13.14
C SER A 49 -14.56 10.32 11.83
N LYS A 50 -13.72 10.89 10.96
CA LYS A 50 -14.12 11.32 9.61
C LYS A 50 -14.72 10.15 8.81
N PRO A 51 -15.66 10.41 7.88
CA PRO A 51 -16.21 9.39 7.00
C PRO A 51 -15.11 8.61 6.29
N ILE A 52 -15.32 7.33 5.99
CA ILE A 52 -14.32 6.49 5.32
C ILE A 52 -13.82 7.16 4.03
N ASP A 53 -12.52 7.03 3.75
CA ASP A 53 -11.84 7.57 2.57
C ASP A 53 -11.71 9.09 2.51
N LYS A 54 -12.12 9.80 3.56
CA LYS A 54 -11.88 11.24 3.64
C LYS A 54 -10.43 11.49 3.99
N SER A 55 -9.83 12.45 3.29
CA SER A 55 -8.49 12.90 3.61
C SER A 55 -8.47 13.44 5.04
N VAL A 56 -7.54 12.92 5.84
CA VAL A 56 -7.44 13.32 7.25
C VAL A 56 -6.74 14.68 7.40
N GLY A 57 -6.19 15.22 6.32
CA GLY A 57 -5.46 16.48 6.26
C GLY A 57 -3.96 16.22 6.30
N TYR A 58 -3.19 17.04 5.57
CA TYR A 58 -1.74 16.98 5.56
C TYR A 58 -1.21 17.74 6.77
N LEU A 59 -1.18 17.11 7.95
CA LEU A 59 -0.45 17.69 9.09
C LEU A 59 1.05 17.41 8.88
N GLY A 60 1.70 18.26 8.08
CA GLY A 60 3.10 18.13 7.65
C GLY A 60 3.26 17.47 6.27
N LYS A 61 4.51 17.37 5.79
CA LYS A 61 4.88 16.53 4.63
C LYS A 61 4.60 15.07 4.98
N THR A 62 3.37 14.58 4.89
CA THR A 62 3.12 13.15 5.11
C THR A 62 3.76 12.36 3.98
N ASP A 63 4.30 11.19 4.30
CA ASP A 63 5.12 10.43 3.35
C ASP A 63 4.29 9.87 2.19
N CYS A 64 3.00 9.61 2.44
CA CYS A 64 2.02 9.22 1.44
C CYS A 64 0.62 9.81 1.77
N PRO A 65 -0.36 9.69 0.86
CA PRO A 65 -1.74 10.08 1.12
C PRO A 65 -2.37 9.32 2.30
N ILE A 66 -3.04 10.07 3.18
CA ILE A 66 -3.71 9.54 4.38
C ILE A 66 -5.22 9.72 4.28
N VAL A 67 -5.97 8.65 4.56
CA VAL A 67 -7.43 8.62 4.62
C VAL A 67 -7.94 8.03 5.93
N SER A 68 -9.19 8.33 6.27
CA SER A 68 -9.83 7.84 7.50
C SER A 68 -10.42 6.45 7.36
N THR A 69 -10.32 5.67 8.44
CA THR A 69 -10.96 4.34 8.61
C THR A 69 -12.42 4.40 9.08
N ARG A 70 -12.94 5.61 9.37
CA ARG A 70 -14.23 5.86 10.06
C ARG A 70 -14.32 5.28 11.48
N SER A 71 -13.23 4.70 11.98
CA SER A 71 -13.16 4.06 13.29
C SER A 71 -12.13 4.77 14.12
N GLU A 72 -12.43 4.94 15.41
CA GLU A 72 -11.45 5.34 16.42
C GLU A 72 -10.93 4.11 17.21
N LYS A 73 -11.53 2.94 16.97
CA LYS A 73 -11.12 1.67 17.59
C LYS A 73 -10.13 0.93 16.68
N TYR A 74 -8.90 0.75 17.17
CA TYR A 74 -7.82 0.03 16.49
C TYR A 74 -8.27 -1.34 15.95
N ASN A 75 -8.88 -2.17 16.81
CA ASN A 75 -9.30 -3.53 16.45
C ASN A 75 -10.32 -3.59 15.31
N MET A 76 -11.08 -2.51 15.09
CA MET A 76 -12.10 -2.45 14.05
C MET A 76 -11.56 -1.88 12.74
N ALA A 77 -10.44 -1.15 12.77
CA ALA A 77 -9.89 -0.45 11.62
C ALA A 77 -9.65 -1.34 10.40
N PRO A 78 -9.10 -2.57 10.53
CA PRO A 78 -8.93 -3.46 9.38
C PRO A 78 -10.26 -3.87 8.77
N SER A 79 -11.23 -4.25 9.60
CA SER A 79 -12.56 -4.66 9.13
C SER A 79 -13.35 -3.51 8.49
N SER A 80 -13.29 -2.31 9.08
CA SER A 80 -14.05 -1.14 8.61
C SER A 80 -13.50 -0.58 7.30
N SER A 81 -12.18 -0.65 7.09
CA SER A 81 -11.51 -0.14 5.88
C SER A 81 -11.40 -1.15 4.74
N LEU A 82 -11.69 -2.43 4.98
CA LEU A 82 -11.48 -3.53 4.02
C LEU A 82 -12.10 -3.27 2.63
N GLN A 83 -13.35 -2.80 2.58
CA GLN A 83 -14.03 -2.48 1.31
C GLN A 83 -13.33 -1.35 0.55
N SER A 84 -12.89 -0.33 1.27
CA SER A 84 -12.14 0.77 0.68
C SER A 84 -10.76 0.31 0.18
N ILE A 85 -10.06 -0.48 0.97
CA ILE A 85 -8.76 -1.05 0.60
C ILE A 85 -8.89 -1.84 -0.71
N PHE A 86 -9.91 -2.72 -0.82
CA PHE A 86 -10.14 -3.46 -2.06
C PHE A 86 -10.47 -2.54 -3.24
N LYS A 87 -11.23 -1.47 -3.02
CA LYS A 87 -11.51 -0.44 -4.04
C LYS A 87 -10.21 0.24 -4.51
N TYR A 88 -9.34 0.65 -3.58
CA TYR A 88 -8.04 1.24 -3.89
C TYR A 88 -7.16 0.30 -4.70
N LEU A 89 -6.96 -0.94 -4.21
CA LEU A 89 -6.16 -1.96 -4.89
C LEU A 89 -6.69 -2.26 -6.30
N LYS A 90 -8.02 -2.36 -6.46
CA LYS A 90 -8.65 -2.56 -7.77
C LYS A 90 -8.39 -1.39 -8.72
N ASN A 91 -8.38 -0.17 -8.22
CA ASN A 91 -8.09 1.02 -9.04
C ASN A 91 -6.60 1.08 -9.42
N ALA A 92 -5.69 0.78 -8.49
CA ALA A 92 -4.27 0.68 -8.78
C ALA A 92 -3.99 -0.34 -9.90
N LEU A 93 -4.71 -1.47 -9.91
CA LEU A 93 -4.62 -2.48 -10.96
C LEU A 93 -5.17 -2.04 -12.32
N LYS A 94 -6.24 -1.23 -12.34
CA LYS A 94 -6.87 -0.78 -13.60
C LYS A 94 -5.95 0.14 -14.41
N GLY A 95 -5.09 0.92 -13.74
CA GLY A 95 -4.09 1.77 -14.39
C GLY A 95 -2.95 0.99 -15.05
N THR A 96 -2.84 -0.32 -14.83
CA THR A 96 -1.76 -1.20 -15.33
C THR A 96 -2.23 -2.15 -16.44
N LYS A 97 -3.39 -1.87 -17.05
CA LYS A 97 -4.13 -2.80 -17.93
C LYS A 97 -3.42 -3.23 -19.21
N ASP A 98 -2.32 -2.60 -19.64
CA ASP A 98 -1.61 -3.01 -20.85
C ASP A 98 -0.76 -4.29 -20.69
N ASN A 99 -0.62 -4.86 -19.48
CA ASN A 99 0.23 -6.06 -19.30
C ASN A 99 -0.39 -7.19 -18.46
N PHE A 100 -1.64 -7.06 -18.02
CA PHE A 100 -2.32 -8.11 -17.24
C PHE A 100 -3.47 -8.72 -18.04
N SER A 101 -3.15 -9.80 -18.76
CA SER A 101 -4.16 -10.76 -19.22
C SER A 101 -5.04 -11.15 -18.03
N ARG A 102 -6.36 -10.93 -18.15
CA ARG A 102 -7.34 -11.29 -17.11
C ARG A 102 -7.13 -12.75 -16.75
N SER A 103 -6.65 -12.99 -15.53
CA SER A 103 -6.58 -14.35 -15.00
C SER A 103 -8.01 -14.87 -14.83
N PRO A 104 -8.37 -16.03 -15.42
CA PRO A 104 -9.59 -16.71 -15.03
C PRO A 104 -9.50 -17.07 -13.54
N ILE A 105 -10.65 -17.01 -12.85
CA ILE A 105 -10.78 -17.42 -11.44
C ILE A 105 -10.20 -18.83 -11.32
N ALA A 106 -9.10 -18.96 -10.60
CA ALA A 106 -8.35 -20.19 -10.50
C ALA A 106 -9.03 -21.12 -9.48
N THR A 107 -9.91 -22.00 -9.95
CA THR A 107 -10.18 -23.26 -9.25
C THR A 107 -8.96 -24.15 -9.37
N ARG A 108 -8.57 -24.75 -8.25
CA ARG A 108 -7.35 -25.54 -8.02
C ARG A 108 -7.05 -26.56 -9.14
N SER A 109 -6.21 -26.17 -10.10
CA SER A 109 -5.09 -26.96 -10.66
C SER A 109 -4.41 -26.23 -11.84
N LYS A 110 -3.16 -26.62 -12.09
CA LYS A 110 -2.23 -26.24 -13.18
C LYS A 110 -1.28 -25.07 -12.90
N ASN A 111 0.00 -25.48 -12.80
CA ASN A 111 1.21 -24.69 -12.79
C ASN A 111 1.36 -23.96 -14.12
N SER A 112 1.19 -22.64 -14.14
CA SER A 112 1.87 -21.81 -15.12
C SER A 112 2.50 -20.63 -14.39
N MET A 113 3.70 -20.26 -14.82
CA MET A 113 4.47 -19.13 -14.29
C MET A 113 3.72 -17.83 -14.60
N LYS A 114 2.79 -17.46 -13.70
CA LYS A 114 1.96 -16.25 -13.80
C LYS A 114 2.60 -15.11 -13.01
N LYS A 115 2.61 -13.89 -13.56
CA LYS A 115 3.02 -12.67 -12.85
C LYS A 115 2.10 -12.47 -11.63
N LYS A 116 2.64 -12.83 -10.47
CA LYS A 116 1.93 -12.86 -9.18
C LYS A 116 1.79 -11.45 -8.66
N LEU A 117 0.56 -10.95 -8.59
CA LEU A 117 0.26 -9.73 -7.86
C LEU A 117 0.64 -9.93 -6.39
N ARG A 118 1.63 -9.18 -5.91
CA ARG A 118 2.01 -9.18 -4.50
C ARG A 118 1.38 -7.95 -3.84
N ILE A 119 0.21 -8.14 -3.28
CA ILE A 119 -0.40 -7.17 -2.36
C ILE A 119 0.25 -7.43 -1.01
N TYR A 120 0.97 -6.44 -0.50
CA TYR A 120 1.53 -6.47 0.84
C TYR A 120 0.59 -5.71 1.76
N VAL A 121 -0.11 -6.43 2.63
CA VAL A 121 -0.85 -5.85 3.77
C VAL A 121 0.04 -6.11 4.99
N PHE A 122 0.84 -5.13 5.39
CA PHE A 122 1.80 -5.29 6.49
C PHE A 122 1.84 -4.05 7.37
N HIS A 123 1.86 -4.27 8.69
CA HIS A 123 2.02 -3.25 9.73
C HIS A 123 3.46 -2.67 9.78
N SER A 124 4.44 -3.33 9.15
CA SER A 124 5.85 -2.95 9.27
C SER A 124 6.70 -3.40 8.06
N PHE A 125 6.34 -2.97 6.84
CA PHE A 125 7.10 -3.37 5.63
C PHE A 125 8.57 -2.92 5.67
N LEU A 126 8.90 -1.89 6.43
CA LEU A 126 10.20 -1.23 6.38
C LEU A 126 11.14 -1.62 7.53
N SER A 127 10.65 -2.22 8.61
CA SER A 127 11.49 -2.55 9.77
C SER A 127 12.06 -3.96 9.74
N GLU A 128 11.37 -4.93 9.13
CA GLU A 128 11.74 -6.35 9.28
C GLU A 128 12.67 -6.89 8.19
N LYS A 129 12.96 -6.11 7.14
CA LYS A 129 13.75 -6.64 5.99
C LYS A 129 15.00 -5.86 5.58
N ASN A 130 15.43 -4.81 6.30
CA ASN A 130 16.57 -3.99 5.86
C ASN A 130 16.47 -3.68 4.35
N CYS A 131 15.27 -3.28 3.89
CA CYS A 131 14.98 -3.03 2.48
C CYS A 131 15.15 -1.55 2.10
N ILE A 132 15.56 -0.72 3.05
CA ILE A 132 16.22 0.57 2.83
C ILE A 132 17.43 0.64 3.75
#